data_AF-A0A1H7XGM6-F1
#
_entry.id   AF-A0A1H7XGM6-F1
#
_cell.length_a   1.000
_cell.length_b   1.000
_cell.length_c   1.000
_cell.angle_alpha   90.00
_cell.angle_beta   90.00
_cell.angle_gamma   90.00
#
_symmetry.space_group_name_H-M   'P 1'
#
loop_
_entity.id
_entity.type
_entity.pdbx_description
1 polymer ?
#
loop_
_entity_poly.entity_id
_entity_poly.type
_entity_poly.pdbx_seq_one_letter_code
_entity_poly.pdbx_strand_id
1 'polypeptide(L)' 'MANLTLKQQDELHQNISQALASFMILSQHFEDNGNKFIMSGEITRNALWNIQTLLENADKIIEGEITRGLNND' A
#
# COMPACT_ATOMS: atom_id res chain seq x y z
N MET A 1 -14.43 1.90 -20.82
CA MET A 1 -13.70 1.54 -19.58
C MET A 1 -12.28 2.05 -19.74
N ALA A 2 -11.85 2.96 -18.86
CA ALA A 2 -10.45 3.41 -18.83
C ALA A 2 -9.55 2.25 -18.43
N ASN A 3 -8.44 2.06 -19.14
CA ASN A 3 -7.49 0.98 -18.90
C ASN A 3 -6.17 1.57 -18.43
N LEU A 4 -5.70 1.15 -17.25
CA LEU A 4 -4.35 1.42 -16.78
C LEU A 4 -3.33 1.01 -17.83
N THR A 5 -2.34 1.87 -18.09
CA THR A 5 -1.16 1.47 -18.88
C THR A 5 -0.41 0.33 -18.17
N LEU A 6 0.34 -0.49 -18.92
CA LEU A 6 1.16 -1.57 -18.33
C LEU A 6 2.04 -1.06 -17.18
N LYS A 7 2.68 0.09 -17.37
CA LYS A 7 3.51 0.73 -16.34
C LYS A 7 2.71 1.06 -15.06
N GLN A 8 1.50 1.59 -15.19
CA GLN A 8 0.66 1.90 -14.04
C GLN A 8 0.15 0.64 -13.34
N GLN A 9 -0.12 -0.44 -14.09
CA GLN A 9 -0.48 -1.74 -13.52
C GLN A 9 0.68 -2.31 -12.70
N ASP A 10 1.91 -2.22 -13.22
CA ASP A 10 3.12 -2.66 -12.53
C ASP A 10 3.38 -1.83 -11.26
N GLU A 11 3.27 -0.51 -11.34
CA GLU A 11 3.42 0.40 -10.20
C GLU A 11 2.35 0.14 -9.12
N LEU A 12 1.10 -0.06 -9.54
CA LEU A 12 0.00 -0.43 -8.64
C LEU A 12 0.28 -1.75 -7.94
N HIS A 13 0.66 -2.78 -8.70
CA HIS A 13 1.00 -4.09 -8.16
C HIS A 13 2.18 -4.00 -7.18
N GLN A 14 3.22 -3.26 -7.54
CA GLN A 14 4.40 -3.09 -6.70
C GLN A 14 4.08 -2.39 -5.38
N ASN A 15 3.26 -1.33 -5.39
CA ASN A 15 2.85 -0.62 -4.18
C ASN A 15 2.01 -1.51 -3.26
N ILE A 16 1.01 -2.21 -3.81
CA ILE A 16 0.14 -3.11 -3.03
C ILE A 16 0.94 -4.29 -2.45
N SER A 17 1.79 -4.91 -3.25
CA SER A 17 2.59 -6.06 -2.81
C SER A 17 3.57 -5.68 -1.69
N GLN A 18 4.20 -4.50 -1.77
CA GLN A 18 5.07 -4.01 -0.70
C GLN A 18 4.31 -3.63 0.58
N ALA A 19 3.12 -3.04 0.43
CA ALA A 19 2.25 -2.72 1.57
C ALA A 19 1.81 -4.00 2.29
N LEU A 20 1.37 -5.01 1.54
CA LEU A 20 0.95 -6.30 2.07
C LEU A 20 2.11 -7.03 2.76
N ALA A 21 3.29 -7.09 2.13
CA ALA A 21 4.46 -7.74 2.73
C ALA A 21 4.85 -7.07 4.07
N SER A 22 4.85 -5.74 4.10
CA SER A 22 5.15 -4.98 5.32
C SER A 22 4.10 -5.22 6.42
N PHE A 23 2.82 -5.26 6.05
CA PHE A 23 1.74 -5.60 6.97
C PHE A 23 1.87 -7.02 7.52
N MET A 24 2.17 -8.00 6.66
CA MET A 24 2.36 -9.40 7.08
C MET A 24 3.49 -9.55 8.08
N ILE A 25 4.61 -8.84 7.90
CA ILE A 25 5.73 -8.84 8.86
C ILE A 25 5.27 -8.28 10.23
N LEU A 26 4.51 -7.17 10.23
CA LEU A 26 3.97 -6.60 11.47
C LEU A 26 2.97 -7.55 12.15
N SER A 27 2.07 -8.17 11.38
CA SER A 27 1.07 -9.12 11.89
C SER A 27 1.75 -10.34 12.49
N GLN A 28 2.71 -10.93 11.77
CA GLN A 28 3.47 -12.08 12.25
C GLN A 28 4.22 -11.74 13.54
N HIS A 29 4.88 -10.58 13.60
CA HIS A 29 5.54 -10.14 14.82
C HIS A 29 4.54 -10.00 15.97
N PHE A 30 3.37 -9.40 15.74
CA PHE A 30 2.35 -9.25 16.78
C PHE A 30 1.87 -10.61 17.31
N GLU A 31 1.62 -11.57 16.42
CA GLU A 31 1.19 -12.94 16.73
C GLU A 31 2.27 -13.70 17.50
N ASP A 32 3.51 -13.72 16.99
CA ASP A 32 4.66 -14.41 17.61
C ASP A 32 4.95 -13.92 19.03
N ASN A 33 4.54 -12.70 19.34
CA ASN A 33 4.76 -12.05 20.63
C ASN A 33 3.53 -12.05 21.55
N GLY A 34 2.56 -12.92 21.28
CA GLY A 34 1.38 -13.09 22.12
C GLY A 34 0.47 -11.88 22.08
N ASN A 35 0.24 -11.33 20.88
CA ASN A 35 -0.56 -10.14 20.60
C ASN A 35 0.03 -8.87 21.22
N LYS A 36 1.35 -8.70 21.08
CA LYS A 36 2.08 -7.52 21.57
C LYS A 36 3.10 -7.07 20.55
N PHE A 37 3.22 -5.74 20.39
CA PHE A 37 4.37 -5.16 19.70
C PHE A 37 5.51 -5.02 20.70
N ILE A 38 6.57 -5.83 20.55
CA ILE A 38 7.76 -5.77 21.43
C ILE A 38 8.86 -4.88 20.80
N MET A 39 8.61 -4.35 19.60
CA MET A 39 9.40 -3.29 18.98
C MET A 39 9.10 -1.91 19.60
N SER A 40 9.99 -0.94 19.41
CA SER A 40 9.74 0.44 19.85
C SER A 40 8.54 1.05 19.10
N GLY A 41 7.80 1.93 19.78
CA GLY A 41 6.64 2.60 19.17
C GLY A 41 7.01 3.44 17.94
N GLU A 42 8.24 3.93 17.85
CA GLU A 42 8.77 4.61 16.66
C GLU A 42 8.88 3.66 15.46
N ILE A 43 9.41 2.45 15.66
CA ILE A 43 9.54 1.45 14.59
C ILE A 43 8.15 1.01 14.10
N THR A 44 7.22 0.73 15.02
CA THR A 44 5.84 0.38 14.64
C THR A 44 5.18 1.51 13.85
N ARG A 45 5.34 2.77 14.29
CA ARG A 45 4.77 3.93 13.60
C ARG A 45 5.36 4.10 12.21
N ASN A 46 6.68 3.99 12.06
CA ASN A 46 7.34 4.13 10.76
C ASN A 46 6.89 3.02 9.79
N ALA A 47 6.72 1.79 10.27
CA ALA A 47 6.22 0.70 9.45
C ALA A 47 4.77 0.93 9.01
N LEU A 48 3.88 1.36 9.90
CA LEU A 48 2.50 1.71 9.57
C LEU A 48 2.41 2.89 8.61
N TRP A 49 3.23 3.92 8.81
CA TRP A 49 3.31 5.08 7.92
C TRP A 49 3.76 4.69 6.51
N ASN A 50 4.75 3.81 6.39
CA ASN A 50 5.21 3.31 5.09
C ASN A 50 4.11 2.51 4.37
N ILE A 51 3.38 1.64 5.08
CA ILE A 51 2.23 0.91 4.53
C ILE A 51 1.19 1.90 4.01
N GLN A 52 0.81 2.88 4.82
CA GLN A 52 -0.15 3.92 4.44
C GLN A 52 0.32 4.67 3.18
N THR A 53 1.58 5.10 3.14
CA THR A 53 2.14 5.84 1.99
C THR A 53 2.08 5.02 0.70
N LEU A 54 2.36 3.71 0.77
CA LEU A 54 2.26 2.81 -0.38
C LEU A 54 0.82 2.67 -0.88
N LEU A 55 -0.15 2.54 0.04
CA LEU A 55 -1.56 2.48 -0.31
C LEU A 55 -2.07 3.80 -0.90
N GLU A 56 -1.65 4.94 -0.37
CA GLU A 56 -1.97 6.26 -0.93
C GLU A 56 -1.41 6.44 -2.34
N ASN A 57 -0.22 5.89 -2.63
CA ASN A 57 0.36 5.92 -3.97
C ASN A 57 -0.41 5.01 -4.94
N ALA A 58 -0.87 3.85 -4.48
CA ALA A 58 -1.75 2.97 -5.25
C ALA A 58 -3.09 3.67 -5.59
N ASP A 59 -3.69 4.35 -4.61
CA ASP A 59 -4.96 5.07 -4.78
C ASP A 59 -4.86 6.19 -5.82
N LYS A 60 -3.79 7.01 -5.76
CA LYS A 60 -3.51 8.06 -6.76
C LYS A 60 -3.42 7.55 -8.20
N ILE A 61 -2.90 6.33 -8.40
CA ILE A 61 -2.85 5.71 -9.74
C ILE A 61 -4.27 5.43 -10.24
N ILE A 62 -5.15 4.91 -9.38
CA ILE A 62 -6.54 4.60 -9.69
C ILE A 62 -7.33 5.89 -9.93
N GLU A 63 -7.21 6.89 -9.06
CA GLU A 63 -7.88 8.20 -9.20
C GLU A 63 -7.47 8.92 -10.49
N GLY A 64 -6.19 8.84 -10.87
CA GLY A 64 -5.67 9.39 -12.12
C GLY A 64 -6.35 8.78 -13.35
N GLU A 65 -6.64 7.48 -13.33
CA GLU A 65 -7.37 6.82 -14.42
C GLU A 65 -8.86 7.13 -14.42
N ILE A 66 -9.51 7.22 -13.26
CA ILE A 66 -10.92 7.64 -13.16
C ILE A 66 -11.08 9.05 -13.76
N THR A 67 -10.19 9.97 -13.37
CA THR A 67 -10.21 11.35 -13.85
C THR A 67 -9.93 11.44 -15.35
N ARG A 68 -9.05 10.60 -15.90
CA ARG A 68 -8.84 10.51 -17.36
C ARG A 68 -10.07 9.94 -18.08
N GLY A 69 -10.72 8.92 -17.53
CA GLY A 69 -11.93 8.35 -18.11
C GLY A 69 -13.05 9.39 -18.22
N LEU A 70 -13.29 10.14 -17.15
CA LEU A 70 -14.32 11.18 -17.09
C LEU A 70 -14.06 12.38 -18.02
N ASN A 71 -12.80 12.70 -18.34
CA ASN A 71 -12.46 13.83 -19.21
C ASN A 71 -12.36 13.47 -20.69
N ASN A 72 -12.36 12.17 -21.04
CA ASN A 72 -12.25 11.68 -22.42
C ASN A 72 -13.58 11.10 -22.95
N ASP A 73 -14.65 11.14 -22.15
CA ASP A 73 -16.04 10.82 -22.52
C ASP A 73 -16.84 12.13 -22.74
#